data_AF-A0A239CU62-F1
#
_entry.id   AF-A0A239CU62-F1
#
_cell.length_a   1.000
_cell.length_b   1.000
_cell.length_c   1.000
_cell.angle_alpha   90.00
_cell.angle_beta   90.00
_cell.angle_gamma   90.00
#
_symmetry.space_group_name_H-M   'P 1'
#
loop_
_entity.id
_entity.type
_entity.pdbx_description
1 polymer ?
#
loop_
_entity_poly.entity_id
_entity_poly.type
_entity_poly.pdbx_seq_one_letter_code
_entity_poly.pdbx_strand_id
1 'polypeptide(L)'
;MVARISHQAKVGSAALALLVALALMPVTAGGQTRHPATASLLVFKGDGLISQGSAVAITSGGHFLTAAHLLRAGDRMELRAAGGTVLVATLVDQDPAADLALLRVDGWRGGVAALALSPPQARAPVNIAGYWGDGLEPERQRRLFGPSIPLFTPDPAAPPHNAAGIVADGDGQGFTFVADLGRGAYGAAILNSCGEVQGIARAAAGSDIDRLWRPHRLQGSSQAIGSQALAGWLRNKGLAPSMAAQACTATGSPAIPGTAASTATTANDAAGRRQAEEKAAAETRKRQEAERKAAAEKVAREQAERDAAATREARDQAAGLANNLGKQLEERKAELAGQERLLSTRTMALAGAGLALVIALLVAILLQRGRRRALKAAAVASATFPDCRLVGVGTDGAPLAASIAGKALRQAPDGLLVGRNPAQAQIVVTDPSVSRVHVRIRLAGETPMISDAGSAAGTMVDGTPLAPSEEIALSDGAMIVMGAARLRFSIAGGAP
;
A
#
# COMPACT_ATOMS: atom_id res chain seq x y z
N MET A 1 74.02 17.82 17.76
CA MET A 1 74.00 16.36 17.51
C MET A 1 73.32 16.17 16.16
N VAL A 2 74.12 15.97 15.13
CA VAL A 2 73.76 16.01 13.71
C VAL A 2 73.70 14.57 13.17
N ALA A 3 72.94 14.40 12.08
CA ALA A 3 72.85 13.23 11.18
C ALA A 3 71.70 12.25 11.52
N ARG A 4 70.90 11.75 10.58
CA ARG A 4 71.25 11.18 9.27
C ARG A 4 70.05 11.11 8.28
N ILE A 5 70.36 11.40 6.99
CA ILE A 5 70.08 10.59 5.77
C ILE A 5 68.61 10.54 5.28
N SER A 6 68.18 11.30 4.24
CA SER A 6 68.24 11.04 2.76
C SER A 6 67.55 9.74 2.31
N HIS A 7 66.59 9.69 1.38
CA HIS A 7 66.80 9.84 -0.06
C HIS A 7 65.46 9.86 -0.85
N GLN A 8 65.38 10.80 -1.81
CA GLN A 8 64.76 10.73 -3.16
C GLN A 8 63.41 10.03 -3.44
N ALA A 9 62.52 10.76 -4.13
CA ALA A 9 62.25 10.50 -5.57
C ALA A 9 61.49 11.66 -6.24
N LYS A 10 62.15 12.29 -7.21
CA LYS A 10 61.55 13.10 -8.29
C LYS A 10 61.00 12.14 -9.36
N VAL A 11 59.70 12.14 -9.61
CA VAL A 11 59.13 11.93 -10.95
C VAL A 11 57.86 12.77 -11.04
N GLY A 12 57.96 13.94 -11.68
CA GLY A 12 56.86 14.85 -11.91
C GLY A 12 56.59 14.99 -13.41
N SER A 13 55.29 15.13 -13.73
CA SER A 13 54.81 16.00 -14.82
C SER A 13 54.83 15.49 -16.26
N ALA A 14 54.35 14.27 -16.52
CA ALA A 14 53.93 13.87 -17.88
C ALA A 14 52.60 13.08 -17.94
N ALA A 15 52.23 12.35 -16.87
CA ALA A 15 51.01 11.55 -16.87
C ALA A 15 49.71 12.33 -16.60
N LEU A 16 49.80 13.57 -16.12
CA LEU A 16 48.62 14.37 -15.73
C LEU A 16 48.01 15.18 -16.89
N ALA A 17 48.70 15.30 -18.03
CA ALA A 17 48.22 16.09 -19.17
C ALA A 17 47.35 15.29 -20.17
N LEU A 18 47.37 13.95 -20.13
CA LEU A 18 46.56 13.12 -21.03
C LEU A 18 45.17 12.77 -20.46
N LEU A 19 44.97 12.95 -19.16
CA LEU A 19 43.69 12.69 -18.47
C LEU A 19 42.72 13.87 -18.46
N VAL A 20 43.15 15.06 -18.91
CA VAL A 20 42.30 16.28 -18.95
C VAL A 20 41.80 16.59 -20.36
N ALA A 21 42.37 15.99 -21.41
CA ALA A 21 41.96 16.24 -22.81
C ALA A 21 40.80 15.37 -23.31
N LEU A 22 40.32 14.39 -22.53
CA LEU A 22 39.14 13.57 -22.86
C LEU A 22 37.83 14.07 -22.22
N ALA A 23 37.84 15.27 -21.60
CA ALA A 23 36.71 15.83 -20.85
C ALA A 23 36.09 17.10 -21.45
N LEU A 24 36.45 17.47 -22.69
CA LEU A 24 35.90 18.65 -23.38
C LEU A 24 35.48 18.37 -24.84
N MET A 25 35.00 17.15 -25.11
CA MET A 25 34.03 16.99 -26.19
C MET A 25 32.70 17.51 -25.64
N PRO A 26 32.03 18.49 -26.27
CA PRO A 26 30.67 18.80 -25.89
C PRO A 26 29.87 17.53 -26.11
N VAL A 27 29.50 16.85 -25.03
CA VAL A 27 28.30 16.03 -25.01
C VAL A 27 27.22 17.02 -25.39
N THR A 28 26.89 17.06 -26.68
CA THR A 28 25.61 17.58 -27.10
C THR A 28 24.62 16.80 -26.24
N ALA A 29 23.93 17.51 -25.36
CA ALA A 29 22.79 16.97 -24.68
C ALA A 29 21.85 16.51 -25.80
N GLY A 30 21.93 15.22 -26.14
CA GLY A 30 21.05 14.59 -27.10
C GLY A 30 19.67 14.88 -26.54
N GLY A 31 18.92 15.74 -27.23
CA GLY A 31 17.55 16.05 -26.86
C GLY A 31 16.87 14.72 -26.58
N GLN A 32 16.23 14.58 -25.41
CA GLN A 32 15.57 13.35 -25.02
C GLN A 32 14.54 13.00 -26.09
N THR A 33 14.94 12.16 -27.06
CA THR A 33 14.08 11.82 -28.18
C THR A 33 13.04 10.88 -27.63
N ARG A 34 11.83 11.41 -27.50
CA ARG A 34 10.62 10.66 -27.16
C ARG A 34 10.48 9.54 -28.18
N HIS A 35 10.48 8.28 -27.76
CA HIS A 35 10.10 7.21 -28.68
C HIS A 35 8.61 7.37 -28.98
N PRO A 36 8.18 7.64 -30.23
CA PRO A 36 6.81 8.09 -30.52
C PRO A 36 5.74 7.01 -30.24
N ALA A 37 6.17 5.77 -30.04
CA ALA A 37 5.31 4.63 -29.73
C ALA A 37 5.15 4.35 -28.23
N THR A 38 5.83 5.07 -27.33
CA THR A 38 5.70 4.84 -25.89
C THR A 38 4.62 5.72 -25.27
N ALA A 39 3.93 5.18 -24.27
CA ALA A 39 2.93 5.88 -23.47
C ALA A 39 3.09 5.55 -21.98
N SER A 40 2.66 6.45 -21.10
CA SER A 40 2.55 6.14 -19.68
C SER A 40 1.28 5.34 -19.44
N LEU A 41 1.39 4.23 -18.74
CA LEU A 41 0.26 3.42 -18.30
C LEU A 41 -0.12 3.82 -16.87
N LEU A 42 -1.39 4.15 -16.67
CA LEU A 42 -1.97 4.41 -15.37
C LEU A 42 -3.07 3.38 -15.09
N VAL A 43 -3.07 2.80 -13.90
CA VAL A 43 -4.03 1.76 -13.50
C VAL A 43 -4.71 2.17 -12.20
N PHE A 44 -6.04 2.23 -12.26
CA PHE A 44 -6.90 2.71 -11.18
C PHE A 44 -7.71 1.57 -10.58
N LYS A 45 -8.09 1.75 -9.31
CA LYS A 45 -9.14 0.99 -8.62
C LYS A 45 -10.12 1.99 -8.02
N GLY A 46 -11.31 2.09 -8.59
CA GLY A 46 -12.18 3.25 -8.39
C GLY A 46 -11.46 4.54 -8.80
N ASP A 47 -11.43 5.51 -7.89
CA ASP A 47 -10.76 6.81 -8.12
C ASP A 47 -9.27 6.80 -7.72
N GLY A 48 -8.80 5.73 -7.08
CA GLY A 48 -7.42 5.63 -6.61
C GLY A 48 -6.48 5.12 -7.70
N LEU A 49 -5.43 5.87 -8.02
CA LEU A 49 -4.31 5.38 -8.83
C LEU A 49 -3.49 4.38 -8.00
N ILE A 50 -3.46 3.11 -8.42
CA ILE A 50 -2.83 2.03 -7.65
C ILE A 50 -1.55 1.49 -8.29
N SER A 51 -1.32 1.79 -9.58
CA SER A 51 -0.14 1.36 -10.33
C SER A 51 0.12 2.30 -11.50
N GLN A 52 1.39 2.46 -11.85
CA GLN A 52 1.86 3.23 -13.00
C GLN A 52 3.05 2.51 -13.64
N GLY A 53 3.13 2.58 -14.96
CA GLY A 53 4.23 2.01 -15.74
C GLY A 53 4.32 2.60 -17.13
N SER A 54 4.89 1.82 -18.03
CA SER A 54 5.08 2.15 -19.43
C SER A 54 4.33 1.17 -20.33
N ALA A 55 3.96 1.61 -21.53
CA ALA A 55 3.40 0.76 -22.56
C ALA A 55 3.94 1.15 -23.94
N VAL A 56 4.00 0.19 -24.86
CA VAL A 56 4.59 0.36 -26.19
C VAL A 56 3.61 -0.07 -27.27
N ALA A 57 3.29 0.84 -28.20
CA ALA A 57 2.48 0.56 -29.37
C ALA A 57 3.25 -0.31 -30.37
N ILE A 58 2.68 -1.45 -30.74
CA ILE A 58 3.33 -2.48 -31.59
C ILE A 58 2.57 -2.77 -32.89
N THR A 59 1.33 -2.27 -33.01
CA THR A 59 0.51 -2.38 -34.22
C THR A 59 -0.11 -1.03 -34.56
N SER A 60 -0.43 -0.82 -35.83
CA SER A 60 -1.19 0.36 -36.29
C SER A 60 -2.64 0.38 -35.76
N GLY A 61 -3.17 -0.77 -35.34
CA GLY A 61 -4.51 -0.90 -34.77
C GLY A 61 -4.64 -0.50 -33.30
N GLY A 62 -3.65 0.19 -32.72
CA GLY A 62 -3.73 0.68 -31.34
C GLY A 62 -3.51 -0.41 -30.28
N HIS A 63 -2.77 -1.48 -30.60
CA HIS A 63 -2.37 -2.48 -29.61
C HIS A 63 -1.06 -2.11 -28.92
N PHE A 64 -1.03 -2.28 -27.61
CA PHE A 64 0.07 -1.95 -26.73
C PHE A 64 0.53 -3.14 -25.91
N LEU A 65 1.84 -3.30 -25.78
CA LEU A 65 2.45 -4.22 -24.83
C LEU A 65 2.81 -3.49 -23.53
N THR A 66 2.64 -4.17 -22.41
CA THR A 66 3.07 -3.73 -21.08
C THR A 66 3.34 -4.94 -20.18
N ALA A 67 3.77 -4.71 -18.94
CA ALA A 67 3.96 -5.77 -17.96
C ALA A 67 2.63 -6.15 -17.27
N ALA A 68 2.29 -7.45 -17.21
CA ALA A 68 1.00 -7.90 -16.69
C ALA A 68 0.80 -7.57 -15.20
N HIS A 69 1.86 -7.61 -14.40
CA HIS A 69 1.78 -7.32 -12.97
C HIS A 69 1.29 -5.88 -12.69
N LEU A 70 1.48 -4.93 -13.62
CA LEU A 70 1.00 -3.56 -13.48
C LEU A 70 -0.53 -3.47 -13.41
N LEU A 71 -1.23 -4.44 -14.01
CA LEU A 71 -2.69 -4.45 -14.16
C LEU A 71 -3.40 -5.13 -12.99
N ARG A 72 -2.66 -5.80 -12.09
CA ARG A 72 -3.24 -6.57 -10.99
C ARG A 72 -4.06 -5.65 -10.08
N ALA A 73 -5.28 -6.07 -9.77
CA ALA A 73 -6.25 -5.37 -8.93
C ALA A 73 -6.83 -4.04 -9.46
N GLY A 74 -6.49 -3.65 -10.70
CA GLY A 74 -7.09 -2.49 -11.36
C GLY A 74 -8.41 -2.80 -12.04
N ASP A 75 -9.33 -1.84 -12.03
CA ASP A 75 -10.61 -1.91 -12.77
C ASP A 75 -10.63 -0.97 -13.99
N ARG A 76 -9.71 0.00 -14.06
CA ARG A 76 -9.61 0.96 -15.16
C ARG A 76 -8.15 1.23 -15.53
N MET A 77 -7.86 1.23 -16.83
CA MET A 77 -6.53 1.48 -17.40
C MET A 77 -6.58 2.67 -18.35
N GLU A 78 -5.60 3.56 -18.23
CA GLU A 78 -5.45 4.73 -19.10
C GLU A 78 -4.02 4.76 -19.66
N LEU A 79 -3.90 5.01 -20.98
CA LEU A 79 -2.63 5.34 -21.61
C LEU A 79 -2.56 6.85 -21.82
N ARG A 80 -1.46 7.45 -21.36
CA ARG A 80 -1.15 8.86 -21.59
C ARG A 80 -0.06 9.00 -22.63
N ALA A 81 -0.41 9.62 -23.75
CA ALA A 81 0.54 9.99 -24.78
C ALA A 81 1.44 11.15 -24.31
N ALA A 82 2.61 11.32 -24.93
CA ALA A 82 3.55 12.39 -24.58
C ALA A 82 2.99 13.83 -24.77
N GLY A 83 1.85 14.00 -25.46
CA GLY A 83 1.13 15.27 -25.61
C GLY A 83 0.04 15.50 -24.57
N GLY A 84 -0.06 14.66 -23.53
CA GLY A 84 -1.09 14.76 -22.47
C GLY A 84 -2.44 14.14 -22.84
N THR A 85 -2.61 13.66 -24.07
CA THR A 85 -3.82 12.92 -24.47
C THR A 85 -3.96 11.65 -23.63
N VAL A 86 -5.13 11.51 -22.99
CA VAL A 86 -5.49 10.34 -22.20
C VAL A 86 -6.43 9.46 -23.01
N LEU A 87 -6.09 8.18 -23.14
CA LEU A 87 -6.87 7.18 -23.87
C LEU A 87 -7.22 6.04 -22.91
N VAL A 88 -8.49 5.65 -22.87
CA VAL A 88 -8.92 4.48 -22.08
C VAL A 88 -8.44 3.22 -22.76
N ALA A 89 -7.76 2.36 -22.01
CA ALA A 89 -7.24 1.09 -22.49
C ALA A 89 -8.10 -0.07 -22.03
N THR A 90 -8.29 -1.03 -22.95
CA THR A 90 -8.99 -2.29 -22.69
C THR A 90 -7.98 -3.43 -22.70
N LEU A 91 -8.07 -4.33 -21.72
CA LEU A 91 -7.26 -5.54 -21.69
C LEU A 91 -7.77 -6.51 -22.78
N VAL A 92 -6.90 -6.85 -23.73
CA VAL A 92 -7.19 -7.84 -24.77
C VAL A 92 -6.82 -9.24 -24.28
N ASP A 93 -5.59 -9.38 -23.75
CA ASP A 93 -5.07 -10.65 -23.24
C ASP A 93 -3.89 -10.41 -22.29
N GLN A 94 -3.54 -11.41 -21.49
CA GLN A 94 -2.38 -11.40 -20.62
C GLN A 94 -1.80 -12.81 -20.42
N ASP A 95 -0.49 -12.87 -20.27
CA ASP A 95 0.26 -14.02 -19.80
C ASP A 95 0.94 -13.66 -18.47
N PRO A 96 0.32 -14.02 -17.32
CA PRO A 96 0.90 -13.74 -16.02
C PRO A 96 2.22 -14.47 -15.75
N ALA A 97 2.49 -15.59 -16.42
CA ALA A 97 3.74 -16.34 -16.25
C ALA A 97 4.90 -15.66 -16.97
N ALA A 98 4.63 -15.09 -18.14
CA ALA A 98 5.58 -14.26 -18.89
C ALA A 98 5.64 -12.80 -18.41
N ASP A 99 4.77 -12.40 -17.48
CA ASP A 99 4.55 -11.02 -17.03
C ASP A 99 4.27 -10.06 -18.20
N LEU A 100 3.40 -10.48 -19.13
CA LEU A 100 3.11 -9.76 -20.36
C LEU A 100 1.60 -9.50 -20.50
N ALA A 101 1.23 -8.27 -20.84
CA ALA A 101 -0.16 -7.92 -21.14
C ALA A 101 -0.29 -7.16 -22.46
N LEU A 102 -1.42 -7.39 -23.12
CA LEU A 102 -1.82 -6.77 -24.37
C LEU A 102 -3.03 -5.88 -24.13
N LEU A 103 -2.87 -4.59 -24.39
CA LEU A 103 -3.91 -3.59 -24.28
C LEU A 103 -4.35 -3.13 -25.67
N ARG A 104 -5.59 -2.68 -25.80
CA ARG A 104 -6.13 -1.99 -26.98
C ARG A 104 -6.67 -0.63 -26.59
N VAL A 105 -6.28 0.38 -27.36
CA VAL A 105 -6.82 1.74 -27.29
C VAL A 105 -7.36 2.17 -28.64
N ASP A 106 -8.46 2.91 -28.61
CA ASP A 106 -8.99 3.57 -29.80
C ASP A 106 -8.41 5.00 -29.90
N GLY A 107 -8.11 5.46 -31.11
CA GLY A 107 -7.65 6.85 -31.33
C GLY A 107 -6.18 7.14 -31.03
N TRP A 108 -5.32 6.12 -30.92
CA TRP A 108 -3.87 6.32 -30.86
C TRP A 108 -3.35 7.00 -32.13
N ARG A 109 -2.63 8.12 -31.95
CA ARG A 109 -2.00 8.89 -33.05
C ARG A 109 -0.49 8.96 -32.95
N GLY A 110 0.10 8.30 -31.95
CA GLY A 110 1.55 8.20 -31.84
C GLY A 110 2.11 7.20 -32.86
N GLY A 111 3.43 7.02 -32.83
CA GLY A 111 4.12 6.06 -33.69
C GLY A 111 3.81 4.61 -33.30
N VAL A 112 4.29 3.68 -34.12
CA VAL A 112 4.29 2.24 -33.85
C VAL A 112 5.73 1.78 -33.83
N ALA A 113 6.12 1.03 -32.80
CA ALA A 113 7.46 0.50 -32.66
C ALA A 113 7.60 -0.81 -33.47
N ALA A 114 8.70 -0.94 -34.20
CA ALA A 114 9.04 -2.17 -34.90
C ALA A 114 9.79 -3.12 -33.96
N LEU A 115 9.41 -4.41 -33.94
CA LEU A 115 10.15 -5.45 -33.22
C LEU A 115 11.42 -5.83 -33.99
N ALA A 116 12.53 -5.98 -33.26
CA ALA A 116 13.80 -6.40 -33.82
C ALA A 116 13.72 -7.84 -34.36
N LEU A 117 14.30 -8.09 -35.54
CA LEU A 117 14.35 -9.42 -36.17
C LEU A 117 15.32 -10.37 -35.47
N SER A 118 16.45 -9.84 -35.02
CA SER A 118 17.53 -10.60 -34.38
C SER A 118 17.44 -10.52 -32.86
N PRO A 119 17.85 -11.57 -32.12
CA PRO A 119 17.94 -11.51 -30.67
C PRO A 119 19.07 -10.56 -30.23
N PRO A 120 19.03 -10.07 -28.97
CA PRO A 120 20.11 -9.22 -28.45
C PRO A 120 21.42 -10.00 -28.37
N GLN A 121 22.53 -9.34 -28.68
CA GLN A 121 23.86 -9.91 -28.43
C GLN A 121 24.31 -9.60 -27.00
N ALA A 122 25.01 -10.53 -26.36
CA ALA A 122 25.63 -10.27 -25.07
C ALA A 122 26.56 -9.05 -25.15
N ARG A 123 26.47 -8.16 -24.15
CA ARG A 123 27.18 -6.88 -24.06
C ARG A 123 26.79 -5.83 -25.10
N ALA A 124 25.73 -6.04 -25.88
CA ALA A 124 25.23 -5.00 -26.78
C ALA A 124 24.67 -3.81 -25.98
N PRO A 125 24.92 -2.57 -26.44
CA PRO A 125 24.27 -1.40 -25.87
C PRO A 125 22.79 -1.38 -26.22
N VAL A 126 21.97 -0.99 -25.26
CA VAL A 126 20.53 -0.80 -25.43
C VAL A 126 20.09 0.55 -24.87
N ASN A 127 19.01 1.09 -25.42
CA ASN A 127 18.34 2.28 -24.91
C ASN A 127 16.96 1.90 -24.40
N ILE A 128 16.63 2.24 -23.16
CA ILE A 128 15.34 1.95 -22.55
C ILE A 128 14.49 3.21 -22.66
N ALA A 129 13.31 3.10 -23.27
CA ALA A 129 12.38 4.22 -23.45
C ALA A 129 11.03 3.92 -22.77
N GLY A 130 10.62 4.80 -21.85
CA GLY A 130 9.39 4.64 -21.07
C GLY A 130 9.09 5.85 -20.18
N TYR A 131 8.34 5.67 -19.10
CA TYR A 131 7.87 6.74 -18.21
C TYR A 131 8.14 6.37 -16.74
N TRP A 132 9.19 6.93 -16.16
CA TRP A 132 9.57 6.75 -14.74
C TRP A 132 10.39 7.94 -14.26
N GLY A 133 10.51 8.22 -12.97
CA GLY A 133 11.40 9.28 -12.49
C GLY A 133 11.09 9.69 -11.07
N ASP A 134 12.06 10.31 -10.39
CA ASP A 134 11.95 10.62 -8.95
C ASP A 134 10.70 11.46 -8.61
N GLY A 135 10.29 12.38 -9.49
CA GLY A 135 9.08 13.20 -9.33
C GLY A 135 7.76 12.48 -9.61
N LEU A 136 7.77 11.36 -10.33
CA LEU A 136 6.59 10.52 -10.61
C LEU A 136 6.41 9.42 -9.55
N GLU A 137 7.43 9.21 -8.73
CA GLU A 137 7.55 8.09 -7.81
C GLU A 137 7.84 8.53 -6.37
N PRO A 138 7.07 9.50 -5.80
CA PRO A 138 7.39 10.11 -4.51
C PRO A 138 7.40 9.10 -3.35
N GLU A 139 8.14 9.45 -2.30
CA GLU A 139 8.23 8.65 -1.08
C GLU A 139 6.88 8.51 -0.34
N ARG A 140 6.75 7.44 0.44
CA ARG A 140 5.51 6.89 1.00
C ARG A 140 4.80 7.85 1.97
N GLN A 141 3.46 7.89 1.92
CA GLN A 141 2.66 8.21 3.11
C GLN A 141 2.51 6.95 3.98
N ARG A 142 3.00 7.00 5.22
CA ARG A 142 2.74 5.95 6.21
C ARG A 142 1.24 5.96 6.56
N ARG A 143 0.52 4.87 6.28
CA ARG A 143 -0.80 4.62 6.88
C ARG A 143 -0.62 4.16 8.33
N LEU A 144 -1.51 4.59 9.23
CA LEU A 144 -1.51 4.18 10.65
C LEU A 144 -1.74 2.66 10.82
N PHE A 145 -2.46 2.02 9.88
CA PHE A 145 -2.70 0.57 9.83
C PHE A 145 -2.77 0.10 8.36
N GLY A 146 -2.18 -1.06 8.04
CA GLY A 146 -2.16 -1.67 6.69
C GLY A 146 -0.87 -1.43 5.88
N PRO A 147 -0.69 -2.10 4.71
CA PRO A 147 0.49 -1.93 3.88
C PRO A 147 0.58 -0.51 3.32
N SER A 148 1.79 0.03 3.25
CA SER A 148 2.05 1.33 2.60
C SER A 148 1.79 1.18 1.10
N ILE A 149 0.76 1.86 0.58
CA ILE A 149 0.49 1.92 -0.86
C ILE A 149 1.35 3.04 -1.44
N PRO A 150 2.09 2.83 -2.53
CA PRO A 150 2.77 3.91 -3.23
C PRO A 150 1.77 5.00 -3.63
N LEU A 151 2.10 6.27 -3.38
CA LEU A 151 1.37 7.36 -4.03
C LEU A 151 1.97 7.55 -5.41
N PHE A 152 1.24 7.08 -6.41
CA PHE A 152 1.50 7.48 -7.78
C PHE A 152 0.82 8.82 -8.01
N THR A 153 1.57 9.78 -8.54
CA THR A 153 1.05 11.08 -8.95
C THR A 153 1.02 11.12 -10.46
N PRO A 154 -0.17 11.11 -11.08
CA PRO A 154 -0.29 11.12 -12.53
C PRO A 154 0.06 12.51 -13.04
N ASP A 155 1.31 12.72 -13.47
CA ASP A 155 1.73 13.96 -14.10
C ASP A 155 1.36 13.95 -15.60
N PRO A 156 0.46 14.84 -16.06
CA PRO A 156 0.07 14.93 -17.47
C PRO A 156 1.18 15.49 -18.38
N ALA A 157 2.22 16.11 -17.82
CA ALA A 157 3.33 16.71 -18.54
C ALA A 157 4.64 15.89 -18.45
N ALA A 158 4.62 14.74 -17.76
CA ALA A 158 5.78 13.89 -17.57
C ALA A 158 6.45 13.54 -18.92
N PRO A 159 7.72 13.93 -19.14
CA PRO A 159 8.44 13.50 -20.33
C PRO A 159 8.73 12.00 -20.24
N PRO A 160 8.81 11.29 -21.37
CA PRO A 160 9.35 9.94 -21.36
C PRO A 160 10.83 10.00 -20.93
N HIS A 161 11.23 9.04 -20.11
CA HIS A 161 12.60 8.85 -19.68
C HIS A 161 13.32 7.89 -20.61
N ASN A 162 14.59 8.19 -20.86
CA ASN A 162 15.51 7.34 -21.59
C ASN A 162 16.67 6.97 -20.67
N ALA A 163 17.06 5.69 -20.67
CA ALA A 163 18.23 5.21 -19.95
C ALA A 163 19.10 4.34 -20.86
N ALA A 164 20.41 4.53 -20.79
CA ALA A 164 21.35 3.62 -21.42
C ALA A 164 21.49 2.35 -20.58
N GLY A 165 21.62 1.21 -21.25
CA GLY A 165 21.86 -0.07 -20.63
C GLY A 165 22.74 -0.98 -21.47
N ILE A 166 23.11 -2.12 -20.87
CA ILE A 166 23.92 -3.14 -21.54
C ILE A 166 23.24 -4.50 -21.33
N VAL A 167 23.11 -5.27 -22.41
CA VAL A 167 22.64 -6.66 -22.33
C VAL A 167 23.66 -7.49 -21.56
N ALA A 168 23.24 -8.15 -20.49
CA ALA A 168 24.10 -9.02 -19.71
C ALA A 168 24.18 -10.41 -20.34
N ASP A 169 23.02 -11.07 -20.51
CA ASP A 169 22.90 -12.39 -21.12
C ASP A 169 21.45 -12.66 -21.56
N GLY A 170 21.25 -13.51 -22.55
CA GLY A 170 19.91 -13.93 -23.01
C GLY A 170 19.82 -14.22 -24.51
N ASP A 171 18.60 -14.48 -24.96
CA ASP A 171 18.27 -14.87 -26.32
C ASP A 171 17.00 -14.16 -26.83
N GLY A 172 16.43 -14.68 -27.92
CA GLY A 172 15.21 -14.11 -28.52
C GLY A 172 13.94 -14.34 -27.70
N GLN A 173 13.95 -15.26 -26.72
CA GLN A 173 12.83 -15.50 -25.83
C GLN A 173 12.84 -14.51 -24.65
N GLY A 174 14.02 -14.23 -24.10
CA GLY A 174 14.18 -13.27 -23.02
C GLY A 174 15.64 -12.99 -22.72
N PHE A 175 15.88 -11.86 -22.07
CA PHE A 175 17.24 -11.46 -21.72
C PHE A 175 17.29 -10.63 -20.45
N THR A 176 18.48 -10.57 -19.88
CA THR A 176 18.84 -9.73 -18.75
C THR A 176 19.68 -8.56 -19.22
N PHE A 177 19.54 -7.43 -18.55
CA PHE A 177 20.26 -6.21 -18.88
C PHE A 177 20.52 -5.38 -17.64
N VAL A 178 21.54 -4.53 -17.68
CA VAL A 178 21.88 -3.61 -16.59
C VAL A 178 21.60 -2.19 -17.03
N ALA A 179 20.76 -1.48 -16.28
CA ALA A 179 20.42 -0.08 -16.49
C ALA A 179 19.88 0.52 -15.18
N ASP A 180 20.00 1.85 -15.01
CA ASP A 180 19.38 2.54 -13.87
C ASP A 180 17.92 2.87 -14.21
N LEU A 181 17.00 2.11 -13.62
CA LEU A 181 15.57 2.20 -13.91
C LEU A 181 14.75 2.42 -12.62
N GLY A 182 13.71 3.25 -12.73
CA GLY A 182 12.66 3.41 -11.73
C GLY A 182 11.53 2.39 -11.89
N ARG A 183 10.52 2.46 -11.02
CA ARG A 183 9.38 1.52 -11.03
C ARG A 183 8.51 1.68 -12.27
N GLY A 184 8.35 2.89 -12.77
CA GLY A 184 7.57 3.17 -13.98
C GLY A 184 8.18 2.57 -15.26
N ALA A 185 9.42 2.06 -15.19
CA ALA A 185 10.09 1.44 -16.32
C ALA A 185 9.53 0.05 -16.67
N TYR A 186 8.74 -0.59 -15.82
CA TYR A 186 8.06 -1.83 -16.22
C TYR A 186 7.12 -1.56 -17.39
N GLY A 187 7.19 -2.42 -18.40
CA GLY A 187 6.52 -2.23 -19.69
C GLY A 187 7.24 -1.27 -20.65
N ALA A 188 8.42 -0.75 -20.30
CA ALA A 188 9.20 0.12 -21.19
C ALA A 188 9.80 -0.65 -22.37
N ALA A 189 9.99 0.04 -23.49
CA ALA A 189 10.66 -0.50 -24.66
C ALA A 189 12.16 -0.57 -24.43
N ILE A 190 12.78 -1.72 -24.68
CA ILE A 190 14.24 -1.84 -24.78
C ILE A 190 14.59 -1.83 -26.25
N LEU A 191 15.38 -0.84 -26.66
CA LEU A 191 15.70 -0.54 -28.03
C LEU A 191 17.15 -0.93 -28.32
N ASN A 192 17.39 -1.54 -29.48
CA ASN A 192 18.74 -1.67 -30.01
C ASN A 192 19.24 -0.33 -30.59
N SER A 193 20.47 -0.29 -31.09
CA SER A 193 21.07 0.93 -31.68
C SER A 193 20.36 1.42 -32.95
N CYS A 194 19.54 0.59 -33.59
CA CYS A 194 18.71 0.97 -34.73
C CYS A 194 17.33 1.53 -34.32
N GLY A 195 17.02 1.57 -33.02
CA GLY A 195 15.73 2.02 -32.51
C GLY A 195 14.62 0.98 -32.57
N GLU A 196 14.96 -0.29 -32.83
CA GLU A 196 14.01 -1.39 -32.90
C GLU A 196 13.80 -1.99 -31.50
N VAL A 197 12.57 -2.43 -31.20
CA VAL A 197 12.23 -3.05 -29.92
C VAL A 197 12.85 -4.43 -29.83
N GLN A 198 13.90 -4.53 -29.02
CA GLN A 198 14.59 -5.76 -28.67
C GLN A 198 13.84 -6.55 -27.60
N GLY A 199 13.09 -5.86 -26.74
CA GLY A 199 12.25 -6.47 -25.72
C GLY A 199 11.42 -5.47 -24.92
N ILE A 200 10.59 -5.99 -24.02
CA ILE A 200 9.80 -5.20 -23.07
C ILE A 200 10.30 -5.49 -21.65
N ALA A 201 10.62 -4.42 -20.91
CA ALA A 201 11.09 -4.53 -19.54
C ALA A 201 9.98 -5.11 -18.63
N ARG A 202 10.33 -6.11 -17.82
CA ARG A 202 9.39 -6.86 -16.98
C ARG A 202 9.99 -7.20 -15.63
N ALA A 203 9.14 -7.62 -14.69
CA ALA A 203 9.62 -8.16 -13.43
C ALA A 203 10.19 -9.58 -13.62
N ALA A 204 11.00 -10.03 -12.67
CA ALA A 204 11.43 -11.43 -12.66
C ALA A 204 10.22 -12.37 -12.55
N ALA A 205 10.26 -13.53 -13.21
CA ALA A 205 9.20 -14.54 -13.12
C ALA A 205 8.82 -14.83 -11.66
N GLY A 206 7.51 -14.88 -11.37
CA GLY A 206 6.99 -15.08 -10.01
C GLY A 206 7.00 -13.84 -9.10
N SER A 207 7.40 -12.67 -9.62
CA SER A 207 7.24 -11.40 -8.89
C SER A 207 5.77 -11.02 -8.73
N ASP A 208 5.45 -10.37 -7.62
CA ASP A 208 4.12 -9.84 -7.30
C ASP A 208 4.10 -8.30 -7.30
N ILE A 209 2.89 -7.75 -7.13
CA ILE A 209 2.68 -6.31 -7.00
C ILE A 209 3.40 -5.73 -5.76
N ASP A 210 3.73 -6.55 -4.77
CA ASP A 210 4.47 -6.12 -3.57
C ASP A 210 5.91 -5.67 -3.91
N ARG A 211 6.49 -6.15 -5.01
CA ARG A 211 7.77 -5.61 -5.53
C ARG A 211 7.65 -4.21 -6.11
N LEU A 212 6.54 -3.86 -6.77
CA LEU A 212 6.23 -2.47 -7.17
C LEU A 212 6.02 -1.57 -5.96
N TRP A 213 5.57 -2.11 -4.83
CA TRP A 213 5.28 -1.32 -3.62
C TRP A 213 6.50 -1.08 -2.74
N ARG A 214 7.64 -1.73 -3.03
CA ARG A 214 8.94 -1.49 -2.37
C ARG A 214 9.69 -0.35 -3.08
N PRO A 215 10.51 0.45 -2.37
CA PRO A 215 11.38 1.43 -3.02
C PRO A 215 12.38 0.64 -3.86
N HIS A 216 12.20 0.63 -5.18
CA HIS A 216 13.09 -0.08 -6.07
C HIS A 216 13.60 0.92 -7.10
N ARG A 217 14.88 1.30 -6.96
CA ARG A 217 15.71 1.44 -8.14
C ARG A 217 16.06 0.02 -8.55
N LEU A 218 15.84 -0.34 -9.81
CA LEU A 218 16.30 -1.61 -10.38
C LEU A 218 17.84 -1.59 -10.37
N GLN A 219 18.46 -1.85 -9.23
CA GLN A 219 19.90 -1.95 -9.09
C GLN A 219 20.32 -3.36 -9.48
N GLY A 220 21.08 -3.49 -10.57
CA GLY A 220 21.61 -4.76 -11.05
C GLY A 220 20.96 -5.23 -12.35
N SER A 221 20.78 -6.55 -12.50
CA SER A 221 20.22 -7.18 -13.70
C SER A 221 18.68 -7.12 -13.72
N SER A 222 18.14 -6.29 -14.60
CA SER A 222 16.73 -6.24 -14.98
C SER A 222 16.40 -7.32 -16.02
N GLN A 223 15.11 -7.67 -16.17
CA GLN A 223 14.65 -8.69 -17.12
C GLN A 223 13.78 -8.11 -18.22
N ALA A 224 13.86 -8.72 -19.39
CA ALA A 224 13.02 -8.40 -20.54
C ALA A 224 12.53 -9.66 -21.23
N ILE A 225 11.32 -9.59 -21.77
CA ILE A 225 10.86 -10.57 -22.77
C ILE A 225 11.40 -10.15 -24.14
N GLY A 226 11.94 -11.11 -24.89
CA GLY A 226 12.64 -10.87 -26.14
C GLY A 226 11.69 -10.67 -27.34
N SER A 227 12.16 -9.96 -28.36
CA SER A 227 11.39 -9.63 -29.56
C SER A 227 10.81 -10.85 -30.29
N GLN A 228 11.49 -12.01 -30.26
CA GLN A 228 11.02 -13.22 -30.94
C GLN A 228 9.87 -13.89 -30.17
N ALA A 229 9.97 -13.97 -28.84
CA ALA A 229 8.85 -14.42 -27.99
C ALA A 229 7.62 -13.51 -28.19
N LEU A 230 7.83 -12.19 -28.18
CA LEU A 230 6.77 -11.22 -28.41
C LEU A 230 6.09 -11.42 -29.77
N ALA A 231 6.87 -11.52 -30.84
CA ALA A 231 6.33 -11.71 -32.18
C ALA A 231 5.56 -13.03 -32.31
N GLY A 232 6.05 -14.12 -31.71
CA GLY A 232 5.35 -15.40 -31.67
C GLY A 232 4.02 -15.31 -30.91
N TRP A 233 4.05 -14.70 -29.72
CA TRP A 233 2.87 -14.53 -28.88
C TRP A 233 1.77 -13.72 -29.59
N LEU A 234 2.13 -12.61 -30.24
CA LEU A 234 1.19 -11.75 -30.97
C LEU A 234 0.59 -12.45 -32.19
N ARG A 235 1.39 -13.17 -32.97
CA ARG A 235 0.90 -13.93 -34.13
C ARG A 235 -0.08 -15.02 -33.71
N ASN A 236 0.15 -15.68 -32.58
CA ASN A 236 -0.78 -16.66 -32.03
C ASN A 236 -2.13 -16.05 -31.62
N LYS A 237 -2.20 -14.73 -31.43
CA LYS A 237 -3.44 -13.97 -31.20
C LYS A 237 -4.04 -13.38 -32.47
N GLY A 238 -3.53 -13.75 -33.65
CA GLY A 238 -3.99 -13.22 -34.93
C GLY A 238 -3.57 -11.76 -35.18
N LEU A 239 -2.58 -11.26 -34.44
CA LEU A 239 -2.05 -9.90 -34.64
C LEU A 239 -0.76 -9.92 -35.45
N ALA A 240 -0.62 -8.94 -36.34
CA ALA A 240 0.58 -8.70 -37.11
C ALA A 240 1.37 -7.53 -36.48
N PRO A 241 2.39 -7.80 -35.64
CA PRO A 241 3.25 -6.74 -35.14
C PRO A 241 4.04 -6.08 -36.27
N SER A 242 4.33 -4.79 -36.10
CA SER A 242 5.35 -4.14 -36.91
C SER A 242 6.70 -4.81 -36.65
N MET A 243 7.36 -5.27 -37.71
CA MET A 243 8.69 -5.90 -37.65
C MET A 243 9.70 -4.99 -38.34
N ALA A 244 10.95 -5.01 -37.86
CA ALA A 244 12.05 -4.35 -38.55
C ALA A 244 12.21 -4.92 -39.98
N ALA A 245 12.55 -4.05 -40.93
CA ALA A 245 12.69 -4.45 -42.34
C ALA A 245 13.95 -5.28 -42.62
N GLN A 246 14.99 -5.09 -41.80
CA GLN A 246 16.27 -5.78 -41.91
C GLN A 246 16.90 -5.95 -40.53
N ALA A 247 17.85 -6.87 -40.40
CA ALA A 247 18.55 -7.07 -39.14
C ALA A 247 19.44 -5.87 -38.81
N CYS A 248 19.42 -5.40 -37.55
CA CYS A 248 20.26 -4.32 -37.09
C CYS A 248 21.75 -4.73 -37.11
N THR A 249 22.51 -4.22 -38.07
CA THR A 249 23.96 -4.41 -38.18
C THR A 249 24.67 -3.24 -37.52
N ALA A 250 24.74 -3.24 -36.19
CA ALA A 250 25.47 -2.23 -35.44
C ALA A 250 26.99 -2.43 -35.58
N THR A 251 27.58 -2.09 -36.73
CA THR A 251 29.03 -1.99 -36.91
C THR A 251 29.50 -0.60 -36.53
N GLY A 252 29.89 -0.41 -35.27
CA GLY A 252 30.77 0.67 -34.85
C GLY A 252 32.24 0.29 -35.05
N SER A 253 32.68 0.13 -36.30
CA SER A 253 34.10 0.24 -36.70
C SER A 253 34.19 0.38 -38.23
N PRO A 254 34.93 1.35 -38.77
CA PRO A 254 34.97 1.59 -40.22
C PRO A 254 35.82 0.51 -40.91
N ALA A 255 35.18 -0.33 -41.72
CA ALA A 255 35.88 -1.15 -42.70
C ALA A 255 36.08 -0.34 -43.98
N ILE A 256 37.33 -0.22 -44.41
CA ILE A 256 37.73 0.34 -45.71
C ILE A 256 37.59 -0.77 -46.79
N PRO A 257 37.09 -0.47 -48.01
CA PRO A 257 36.72 -1.46 -49.01
C PRO A 257 37.93 -2.06 -49.76
N GLY A 258 37.72 -3.25 -50.32
CA GLY A 258 38.73 -4.03 -51.04
C GLY A 258 39.08 -3.55 -52.44
N THR A 259 39.94 -4.31 -53.10
CA THR A 259 40.24 -4.20 -54.53
C THR A 259 40.27 -5.57 -55.20
N ALA A 260 39.60 -5.63 -56.34
CA ALA A 260 39.62 -6.72 -57.31
C ALA A 260 40.48 -6.31 -58.53
N ALA A 261 40.83 -7.32 -59.35
CA ALA A 261 41.33 -7.34 -60.74
C ALA A 261 42.67 -8.09 -60.84
N SER A 262 42.68 -9.34 -61.31
CA SER A 262 42.73 -9.78 -62.72
C SER A 262 43.97 -9.31 -63.49
N THR A 263 44.83 -10.23 -63.92
CA THR A 263 45.06 -10.57 -65.34
C THR A 263 46.14 -11.65 -65.48
N ALA A 264 45.81 -12.70 -66.23
CA ALA A 264 46.75 -13.60 -66.91
C ALA A 264 47.36 -12.84 -68.12
N THR A 265 48.49 -13.15 -68.76
CA THR A 265 49.05 -14.41 -69.27
C THR A 265 50.42 -14.06 -69.87
N THR A 266 51.47 -14.90 -69.72
CA THR A 266 52.26 -15.41 -70.87
C THR A 266 53.26 -16.49 -70.41
N ALA A 267 53.04 -17.68 -70.95
CA ALA A 267 53.97 -18.82 -71.01
C ALA A 267 54.94 -18.57 -72.19
N ASN A 268 56.06 -19.25 -72.43
CA ASN A 268 56.56 -20.57 -72.04
C ASN A 268 58.02 -20.60 -72.48
N ASP A 269 58.97 -20.94 -71.58
CA ASP A 269 60.28 -21.56 -71.91
C ASP A 269 61.03 -22.04 -70.64
N ALA A 270 60.28 -22.35 -69.57
CA ALA A 270 60.83 -22.67 -68.25
C ALA A 270 60.12 -23.84 -67.53
N ALA A 271 59.31 -24.64 -68.23
CA ALA A 271 58.42 -25.62 -67.60
C ALA A 271 59.15 -26.80 -66.94
N GLY A 272 60.27 -27.28 -67.51
CA GLY A 272 60.99 -28.44 -66.99
C GLY A 272 61.81 -28.18 -65.71
N ARG A 273 62.49 -27.02 -65.63
CA ARG A 273 63.27 -26.63 -64.42
C ARG A 273 62.36 -26.14 -63.29
N ARG A 274 61.28 -25.41 -63.62
CA ARG A 274 60.29 -24.96 -62.64
C ARG A 274 59.56 -26.10 -61.96
N GLN A 275 59.22 -27.19 -62.66
CA GLN A 275 58.56 -28.34 -62.02
C GLN A 275 59.44 -29.07 -61.00
N ALA A 276 60.75 -29.15 -61.23
CA ALA A 276 61.69 -29.76 -60.28
C ALA A 276 61.92 -28.84 -59.06
N GLU A 277 62.09 -27.54 -59.29
CA GLU A 277 62.22 -26.53 -58.22
C GLU A 277 60.92 -26.36 -57.42
N GLU A 278 59.75 -26.40 -58.05
CA GLU A 278 58.44 -26.36 -57.37
C GLU A 278 58.19 -27.59 -56.51
N LYS A 279 58.60 -28.79 -56.96
CA LYS A 279 58.46 -30.00 -56.13
C LYS A 279 59.36 -29.93 -54.88
N ALA A 280 60.61 -29.52 -55.04
CA ALA A 280 61.54 -29.34 -53.92
C ALA A 280 61.10 -28.21 -52.96
N ALA A 281 60.57 -27.11 -53.51
CA ALA A 281 60.02 -26.01 -52.71
C ALA A 281 58.71 -26.41 -52.01
N ALA A 282 57.86 -27.20 -52.64
CA ALA A 282 56.63 -27.72 -52.05
C ALA A 282 56.92 -28.70 -50.90
N GLU A 283 57.94 -29.55 -51.04
CA GLU A 283 58.35 -30.48 -49.99
C GLU A 283 58.96 -29.74 -48.79
N THR A 284 59.77 -28.70 -49.04
CA THR A 284 60.31 -27.83 -48.00
C THR A 284 59.21 -27.05 -47.28
N ARG A 285 58.22 -26.51 -48.01
CA ARG A 285 57.04 -25.83 -47.44
C ARG A 285 56.20 -26.77 -46.58
N LYS A 286 55.99 -28.02 -47.02
CA LYS A 286 55.29 -29.05 -46.23
C LYS A 286 56.02 -29.35 -44.92
N ARG A 287 57.35 -29.45 -44.95
CA ARG A 287 58.16 -29.65 -43.75
C ARG A 287 58.09 -28.46 -42.79
N GLN A 288 58.22 -27.24 -43.31
CA GLN A 288 58.09 -26.01 -42.51
C GLN A 288 56.67 -25.84 -41.93
N GLU A 289 55.63 -26.21 -42.68
CA GLU A 289 54.25 -26.19 -42.19
C GLU A 289 54.02 -27.22 -41.08
N ALA A 290 54.57 -28.42 -41.23
CA ALA A 290 54.51 -29.46 -40.19
C ALA A 290 55.25 -29.01 -38.91
N GLU A 291 56.44 -28.41 -39.03
CA GLU A 291 57.20 -27.86 -37.91
C GLU A 291 56.45 -26.70 -37.23
N ARG A 292 55.83 -25.79 -38.00
CA ARG A 292 55.00 -24.71 -37.45
C ARG A 292 53.75 -25.22 -36.75
N LYS A 293 53.09 -26.25 -37.29
CA LYS A 293 51.93 -26.91 -36.65
C LYS A 293 52.33 -27.57 -35.33
N ALA A 294 53.43 -28.32 -35.30
CA ALA A 294 53.95 -28.93 -34.08
C ALA A 294 54.34 -27.88 -33.02
N ALA A 295 54.97 -26.78 -33.43
CA ALA A 295 55.31 -25.68 -32.52
C ALA A 295 54.05 -24.97 -31.98
N ALA A 296 53.04 -24.73 -32.83
CA ALA A 296 51.77 -24.13 -32.43
C ALA A 296 50.99 -25.03 -31.45
N GLU A 297 50.99 -26.34 -31.67
CA GLU A 297 50.35 -27.31 -30.77
C GLU A 297 51.01 -27.34 -29.39
N LYS A 298 52.35 -27.26 -29.33
CA LYS A 298 53.09 -27.16 -28.07
C LYS A 298 52.73 -25.89 -27.28
N VAL A 299 52.69 -24.73 -27.96
CA VAL A 299 52.30 -23.46 -27.32
C VAL A 299 50.84 -23.50 -26.86
N ALA A 300 49.95 -24.09 -27.66
CA ALA A 300 48.54 -24.25 -27.28
C ALA A 300 48.37 -25.14 -26.05
N ARG A 301 49.14 -26.22 -25.93
CA ARG A 301 49.14 -27.10 -24.76
C ARG A 301 49.66 -26.38 -23.51
N GLU A 302 50.77 -25.65 -23.60
CA GLU A 302 51.30 -24.87 -22.49
C GLU A 302 50.33 -23.76 -22.04
N GLN A 303 49.66 -23.10 -22.98
CA GLN A 303 48.64 -22.09 -22.68
C GLN A 303 47.41 -22.72 -22.01
N ALA A 304 46.93 -23.87 -22.50
CA ALA A 304 45.81 -24.59 -21.91
C ALA A 304 46.12 -25.04 -20.47
N GLU A 305 47.35 -25.47 -20.18
CA GLU A 305 47.78 -25.82 -18.83
C GLU A 305 47.82 -24.59 -17.90
N ARG A 306 48.27 -23.43 -18.40
CA ARG A 306 48.23 -22.16 -17.65
C ARG A 306 46.81 -21.67 -17.37
N ASP A 307 45.95 -21.72 -18.38
CA ASP A 307 44.54 -21.31 -18.26
C ASP A 307 43.79 -22.24 -17.29
N ALA A 308 44.08 -23.55 -17.32
CA ALA A 308 43.55 -24.51 -16.36
C ALA A 308 44.04 -24.24 -14.93
N ALA A 309 45.31 -23.89 -14.75
CA ALA A 309 45.86 -23.52 -13.44
C ALA A 309 45.24 -22.22 -12.90
N ALA A 310 45.12 -21.18 -13.73
CA ALA A 310 44.49 -19.91 -13.37
C ALA A 310 43.00 -20.10 -13.03
N THR A 311 42.30 -20.97 -13.75
CA THR A 311 40.90 -21.31 -13.46
C THR A 311 40.73 -22.03 -12.12
N ARG A 312 41.66 -22.93 -11.77
CA ARG A 312 41.66 -23.59 -10.45
C ARG A 312 41.88 -22.58 -9.33
N GLU A 313 42.86 -21.70 -9.47
CA GLU A 313 43.15 -20.66 -8.47
C GLU A 313 41.97 -19.71 -8.28
N ALA A 314 41.34 -19.24 -9.36
CA ALA A 314 40.16 -18.40 -9.29
C ALA A 314 38.98 -19.11 -8.58
N ARG A 315 38.81 -20.42 -8.79
CA ARG A 315 37.78 -21.22 -8.13
C ARG A 315 38.05 -21.35 -6.63
N ASP A 316 39.31 -21.57 -6.24
CA ASP A 316 39.70 -21.67 -4.83
C ASP A 316 39.54 -20.33 -4.10
N GLN A 317 39.89 -19.22 -4.76
CA GLN A 317 39.65 -17.87 -4.23
C GLN A 317 38.15 -17.58 -4.07
N ALA A 318 37.32 -17.94 -5.06
CA ALA A 318 35.88 -17.79 -4.98
C ALA A 318 35.26 -18.63 -3.86
N ALA A 319 35.74 -19.87 -3.66
CA ALA A 319 35.31 -20.73 -2.57
C ALA A 319 35.70 -20.15 -1.20
N GLY A 320 36.91 -19.57 -1.07
CA GLY A 320 37.36 -18.88 0.13
C GLY A 320 36.49 -17.65 0.47
N LEU A 321 36.20 -16.82 -0.53
CA LEU A 321 35.30 -15.67 -0.41
C LEU A 321 33.89 -16.09 0.02
N ALA A 322 33.32 -17.12 -0.61
CA ALA A 322 31.99 -17.64 -0.27
C ALA A 322 31.92 -18.16 1.17
N ASN A 323 32.96 -18.86 1.64
CA ASN A 323 33.02 -19.36 3.01
C ASN A 323 33.12 -18.21 4.03
N ASN A 324 33.94 -17.18 3.73
CA ASN A 324 34.06 -16.01 4.59
C ASN A 324 32.75 -15.20 4.65
N LEU A 325 32.08 -15.01 3.51
CA LEU A 325 30.77 -14.35 3.46
C LEU A 325 29.71 -15.15 4.24
N GLY A 326 29.74 -16.48 4.10
CA GLY A 326 28.86 -17.38 4.84
C GLY A 326 29.01 -17.23 6.36
N LYS A 327 30.25 -17.18 6.86
CA LYS A 327 30.51 -16.92 8.30
C LYS A 327 30.00 -15.55 8.74
N GLN A 328 30.28 -14.49 7.98
CA GLN A 328 29.80 -13.14 8.29
C GLN A 328 28.27 -13.05 8.31
N LEU A 329 27.59 -13.75 7.40
CA LEU A 329 26.14 -13.81 7.36
C LEU A 329 25.55 -14.52 8.60
N GLU A 330 26.14 -15.63 9.02
CA GLU A 330 25.70 -16.34 10.23
C GLU A 330 25.93 -15.52 11.50
N GLU A 331 27.07 -14.82 11.61
CA GLU A 331 27.33 -13.88 12.71
C GLU A 331 26.30 -12.74 12.74
N ARG A 332 26.00 -12.12 11.58
CA ARG A 332 24.99 -11.06 11.49
C ARG A 332 23.57 -11.54 11.78
N LYS A 333 23.21 -12.75 11.36
CA LYS A 333 21.91 -13.36 11.71
C LYS A 333 21.79 -13.59 13.21
N ALA A 334 22.84 -14.06 13.86
CA ALA A 334 22.86 -14.24 15.32
C ALA A 334 22.71 -12.91 16.07
N GLU A 335 23.39 -11.84 15.62
CA GLU A 335 23.23 -10.48 16.17
C GLU A 335 21.79 -9.96 16.03
N LEU A 336 21.20 -10.08 14.84
CA LEU A 336 19.82 -9.63 14.56
C LEU A 336 18.79 -10.41 15.38
N ALA A 337 18.94 -11.72 15.50
CA ALA A 337 18.07 -12.56 16.33
C ALA A 337 18.14 -12.17 17.82
N GLY A 338 19.31 -11.74 18.31
CA GLY A 338 19.48 -11.18 19.65
C GLY A 338 18.72 -9.86 19.85
N GLN A 339 18.80 -8.96 18.86
CA GLN A 339 18.12 -7.66 18.90
C GLN A 339 16.59 -7.80 18.86
N GLU A 340 16.05 -8.69 18.04
CA GLU A 340 14.60 -8.94 17.97
C GLU A 340 14.03 -9.47 19.29
N ARG A 341 14.76 -10.34 19.99
CA ARG A 341 14.35 -10.84 21.32
C ARG A 341 14.25 -9.74 22.37
N LEU A 342 15.18 -8.77 22.35
CA LEU A 342 15.20 -7.61 23.24
C LEU A 342 14.05 -6.61 22.95
N LEU A 343 13.72 -6.41 21.67
CA LEU A 343 12.59 -5.57 21.26
C LEU A 343 11.24 -6.22 21.59
N SER A 344 11.10 -7.52 21.38
CA SER A 344 9.88 -8.28 21.70
C SER A 344 9.55 -8.25 23.20
N THR A 345 10.55 -8.45 24.07
CA THR A 345 10.33 -8.41 25.53
C THR A 345 9.95 -7.00 26.04
N ARG A 346 10.55 -5.93 25.49
CA ARG A 346 10.19 -4.55 25.86
C ARG A 346 8.79 -4.14 25.39
N THR A 347 8.38 -4.58 24.21
CA THR A 347 7.06 -4.25 23.65
C THR A 347 5.93 -4.97 24.40
N MET A 348 6.12 -6.22 24.81
CA MET A 348 5.13 -6.94 25.63
C MET A 348 4.92 -6.32 27.00
N ALA A 349 5.99 -5.83 27.66
CA ALA A 349 5.89 -5.17 28.97
C ALA A 349 5.10 -3.85 28.90
N LEU A 350 5.31 -3.04 27.86
CA LEU A 350 4.60 -1.77 27.67
C LEU A 350 3.12 -1.99 27.28
N ALA A 351 2.83 -2.99 26.46
CA ALA A 351 1.45 -3.33 26.09
C ALA A 351 0.63 -3.83 27.30
N GLY A 352 1.25 -4.63 28.18
CA GLY A 352 0.62 -5.09 29.43
C GLY A 352 0.29 -3.95 30.39
N ALA A 353 1.21 -3.00 30.57
CA ALA A 353 0.99 -1.83 31.41
C ALA A 353 -0.15 -0.93 30.88
N GLY A 354 -0.22 -0.73 29.56
CA GLY A 354 -1.30 0.03 28.93
C GLY A 354 -2.67 -0.60 29.14
N LEU A 355 -2.78 -1.92 28.96
CA LEU A 355 -4.04 -2.64 29.17
C LEU A 355 -4.51 -2.59 30.63
N ALA A 356 -3.59 -2.72 31.60
CA ALA A 356 -3.91 -2.60 33.01
C ALA A 356 -4.45 -1.21 33.39
N LEU A 357 -3.89 -0.14 32.80
CA LEU A 357 -4.35 1.24 32.99
C LEU A 357 -5.76 1.47 32.45
N VAL A 358 -6.07 0.91 31.27
CA VAL A 358 -7.42 0.98 30.68
C VAL A 358 -8.44 0.23 31.53
N ILE A 359 -8.09 -0.96 32.03
CA ILE A 359 -8.95 -1.74 32.93
C ILE A 359 -9.19 -0.98 34.23
N ALA A 360 -8.13 -0.42 34.85
CA ALA A 360 -8.26 0.38 36.07
C ALA A 360 -9.16 1.61 35.87
N LEU A 361 -9.04 2.29 34.73
CA LEU A 361 -9.90 3.43 34.37
C LEU A 361 -11.36 3.01 34.19
N LEU A 362 -11.62 1.89 33.51
CA LEU A 362 -12.97 1.34 33.34
C LEU A 362 -13.60 0.96 34.69
N VAL A 363 -12.86 0.29 35.56
CA VAL A 363 -13.31 -0.04 36.92
C VAL A 363 -13.61 1.23 37.72
N ALA A 364 -12.76 2.25 37.65
CA ALA A 364 -13.00 3.55 38.31
C ALA A 364 -14.27 4.22 37.78
N ILE A 365 -14.52 4.20 36.46
CA ILE A 365 -15.74 4.75 35.85
C ILE A 365 -16.99 3.99 36.33
N LEU A 366 -16.95 2.66 36.39
CA LEU A 366 -18.06 1.83 36.87
C LEU A 366 -18.36 2.07 38.36
N LEU A 367 -17.33 2.17 39.20
CA LEU A 367 -17.46 2.50 40.62
C LEU A 367 -18.02 3.92 40.84
N GLN A 368 -17.56 4.90 40.05
CA GLN A 368 -18.09 6.27 40.11
C GLN A 368 -19.55 6.35 39.68
N ARG A 369 -19.98 5.59 38.67
CA ARG A 369 -21.39 5.50 38.26
C ARG A 369 -22.27 4.90 39.35
N GLY A 370 -21.81 3.85 40.03
CA GLY A 370 -22.49 3.27 41.19
C GLY A 370 -22.64 4.27 42.33
N ARG A 371 -21.56 4.98 42.67
CA ARG A 371 -21.56 6.00 43.73
C ARG A 371 -22.50 7.18 43.42
N ARG A 372 -22.56 7.65 42.17
CA ARG A 372 -23.50 8.70 41.74
C ARG A 372 -24.96 8.27 41.85
N ARG A 373 -25.28 7.01 41.53
CA ARG A 373 -26.63 6.45 41.71
C ARG A 373 -27.00 6.34 43.19
N ALA A 374 -26.09 5.85 44.02
CA ALA A 374 -26.29 5.76 45.47
C ALA A 374 -26.49 7.15 46.12
N LEU A 375 -25.70 8.16 45.71
CA LEU A 375 -25.86 9.53 46.21
C LEU A 375 -27.19 10.17 45.79
N LYS A 376 -27.68 9.92 44.56
CA LYS A 376 -29.01 10.38 44.14
C LYS A 376 -30.15 9.69 44.91
N ALA A 377 -30.04 8.38 45.17
CA ALA A 377 -31.01 7.65 45.98
C ALA A 377 -31.02 8.12 47.44
N ALA A 378 -29.85 8.40 48.00
CA ALA A 378 -29.71 8.96 49.35
C ALA A 378 -30.27 10.40 49.46
N ALA A 379 -30.11 11.22 48.42
CA ALA A 379 -30.67 12.58 48.38
C ALA A 379 -32.20 12.59 48.38
N VAL A 380 -32.84 11.66 47.65
CA VAL A 380 -34.32 11.50 47.68
C VAL A 380 -34.81 11.00 49.04
N ALA A 381 -34.02 10.16 49.73
CA ALA A 381 -34.34 9.68 51.08
C ALA A 381 -34.16 10.74 52.18
N SER A 382 -33.44 11.84 51.89
CA SER A 382 -33.02 12.86 52.86
C SER A 382 -33.88 14.12 52.87
N ALA A 383 -34.72 14.39 51.87
CA ALA A 383 -35.66 15.51 51.91
C ALA A 383 -36.87 15.14 52.77
N THR A 384 -37.25 15.95 53.75
CA THR A 384 -38.46 15.72 54.58
C THR A 384 -39.56 16.68 54.12
N PHE A 385 -40.74 16.14 53.76
CA PHE A 385 -41.96 16.95 53.63
C PHE A 385 -42.59 17.07 55.03
N PRO A 386 -43.24 18.19 55.40
CA PRO A 386 -43.91 18.31 56.69
C PRO A 386 -45.06 17.30 56.85
N ASP A 387 -45.40 16.93 58.08
CA ASP A 387 -46.55 16.07 58.34
C ASP A 387 -47.86 16.78 57.99
N CYS A 388 -48.86 16.03 57.53
CA CYS A 388 -50.19 16.58 57.28
C CYS A 388 -51.22 15.99 58.24
N ARG A 389 -52.34 16.69 58.39
CA ARG A 389 -53.47 16.23 59.18
C ARG A 389 -54.76 16.42 58.42
N LEU A 390 -55.68 15.48 58.60
CA LEU A 390 -57.07 15.57 58.23
C LEU A 390 -57.87 15.68 59.53
N VAL A 391 -58.66 16.74 59.73
CA VAL A 391 -59.47 16.93 60.93
C VAL A 391 -60.86 17.42 60.57
N GLY A 392 -61.89 16.83 61.17
CA GLY A 392 -63.26 17.29 60.97
C GLY A 392 -64.27 16.38 61.63
N VAL A 393 -65.41 16.17 60.96
CA VAL A 393 -66.56 15.46 61.54
C VAL A 393 -67.07 14.38 60.59
N GLY A 394 -67.47 13.27 61.18
CA GLY A 394 -68.12 12.15 60.50
C GLY A 394 -69.61 12.37 60.28
N THR A 395 -70.23 11.36 59.68
CA THR A 395 -71.65 11.31 59.31
C THR A 395 -72.56 11.37 60.54
N ASP A 396 -72.11 10.83 61.67
CA ASP A 396 -72.79 10.82 62.96
C ASP A 396 -72.47 12.04 63.83
N GLY A 397 -71.69 12.99 63.32
CA GLY A 397 -71.20 14.15 64.05
C GLY A 397 -70.01 13.86 64.96
N ALA A 398 -69.49 12.62 64.99
CA ALA A 398 -68.30 12.29 65.76
C ALA A 398 -67.05 12.98 65.17
N PRO A 399 -66.10 13.43 66.01
CA PRO A 399 -64.87 14.02 65.52
C PRO A 399 -64.01 12.95 64.81
N LEU A 400 -63.48 13.30 63.64
CA LEU A 400 -62.56 12.49 62.86
C LEU A 400 -61.20 13.17 62.77
N ALA A 401 -60.13 12.40 62.95
CA ALA A 401 -58.77 12.87 62.74
C ALA A 401 -57.89 11.77 62.14
N ALA A 402 -57.07 12.12 61.16
CA ALA A 402 -56.04 11.24 60.62
C ALA A 402 -54.75 12.02 60.36
N SER A 403 -53.59 11.41 60.65
CA SER A 403 -52.28 12.02 60.46
C SER A 403 -51.56 11.33 59.31
N ILE A 404 -50.92 12.11 58.45
CA ILE A 404 -50.13 11.65 57.31
C ILE A 404 -48.68 12.06 57.58
N ALA A 405 -47.81 11.08 57.83
CA ALA A 405 -46.39 11.36 58.03
C ALA A 405 -45.77 11.85 56.71
N GLY A 406 -45.19 13.06 56.69
CA GLY A 406 -44.65 13.65 55.47
C GLY A 406 -43.46 12.85 54.91
N LYS A 407 -42.71 12.18 55.78
CA LYS A 407 -41.71 11.17 55.38
C LYS A 407 -42.34 10.00 54.62
N ALA A 408 -43.47 9.47 55.09
CA ALA A 408 -44.16 8.36 54.42
C ALA A 408 -44.74 8.80 53.08
N LEU A 409 -45.32 10.01 53.02
CA LEU A 409 -45.87 10.58 51.79
C LEU A 409 -44.79 10.78 50.71
N ARG A 410 -43.59 11.25 51.09
CA ARG A 410 -42.46 11.38 50.15
C ARG A 410 -41.87 10.04 49.70
N GLN A 411 -41.87 9.04 50.58
CA GLN A 411 -41.36 7.71 50.28
C GLN A 411 -42.33 6.85 49.44
N ALA A 412 -43.58 7.30 49.28
CA ALA A 412 -44.61 6.64 48.47
C ALA A 412 -44.82 7.41 47.15
N PRO A 413 -44.06 7.10 46.07
CA PRO A 413 -44.18 7.81 44.79
C PRO A 413 -45.58 7.68 44.16
N ASP A 414 -46.27 6.56 44.41
CA ASP A 414 -47.64 6.31 43.96
C ASP A 414 -48.70 6.86 44.93
N GLY A 415 -48.29 7.61 45.97
CA GLY A 415 -49.15 8.19 46.99
C GLY A 415 -49.60 7.22 48.08
N LEU A 416 -50.20 7.80 49.13
CA LEU A 416 -50.83 7.09 50.24
C LEU A 416 -52.34 7.05 50.03
N LEU A 417 -52.94 5.90 50.32
CA LEU A 417 -54.37 5.68 50.24
C LEU A 417 -55.04 6.03 51.56
N VAL A 418 -56.13 6.78 51.46
CA VAL A 418 -57.01 7.15 52.57
C VAL A 418 -58.36 6.45 52.39
N GLY A 419 -58.87 5.84 53.45
CA GLY A 419 -60.16 5.15 53.42
C GLY A 419 -60.53 4.54 54.76
N ARG A 420 -61.67 3.85 54.84
CA ARG A 420 -62.14 3.26 56.12
C ARG A 420 -61.53 1.91 56.47
N ASN A 421 -60.88 1.23 55.52
CA ASN A 421 -60.38 -0.13 55.72
C ASN A 421 -58.86 -0.13 56.00
N PRO A 422 -58.40 -0.47 57.22
CA PRO A 422 -56.98 -0.51 57.56
C PRO A 422 -56.18 -1.56 56.77
N ALA A 423 -56.82 -2.56 56.18
CA ALA A 423 -56.15 -3.55 55.34
C ALA A 423 -55.85 -3.06 53.92
N GLN A 424 -56.48 -1.96 53.49
CA GLN A 424 -56.39 -1.45 52.11
C GLN A 424 -55.93 0.01 52.04
N ALA A 425 -56.09 0.80 53.10
CA ALA A 425 -55.67 2.19 53.20
C ALA A 425 -54.59 2.35 54.27
N GLN A 426 -53.54 3.12 53.95
CA GLN A 426 -52.47 3.44 54.91
C GLN A 426 -52.94 4.49 55.93
N ILE A 427 -53.87 5.35 55.53
CA ILE A 427 -54.46 6.40 56.37
C ILE A 427 -55.93 6.06 56.59
N VAL A 428 -56.30 5.82 57.84
CA VAL A 428 -57.64 5.29 58.17
C VAL A 428 -58.56 6.40 58.64
N VAL A 429 -59.72 6.52 57.99
CA VAL A 429 -60.83 7.39 58.41
C VAL A 429 -62.03 6.49 58.70
N THR A 430 -62.30 6.25 59.98
CA THR A 430 -63.29 5.27 60.46
C THR A 430 -64.72 5.80 60.41
N ASP A 431 -65.17 6.23 59.24
CA ASP A 431 -66.54 6.67 59.00
C ASP A 431 -67.26 5.70 58.04
N PRO A 432 -68.51 5.31 58.32
CA PRO A 432 -69.27 4.38 57.46
C PRO A 432 -69.51 4.88 56.02
N SER A 433 -69.60 6.19 55.82
CA SER A 433 -69.80 6.81 54.50
C SER A 433 -68.52 6.84 53.66
N VAL A 434 -67.35 6.72 54.30
CA VAL A 434 -66.05 6.65 53.61
C VAL A 434 -65.87 5.27 52.97
N SER A 435 -65.28 5.23 51.79
CA SER A 435 -65.05 3.98 51.04
C SER A 435 -63.84 3.24 51.61
N ARG A 436 -63.75 1.92 51.37
CA ARG A 436 -62.63 1.11 51.89
C ARG A 436 -61.27 1.69 51.48
N VAL A 437 -61.19 2.13 50.24
CA VAL A 437 -60.19 3.03 49.66
C VAL A 437 -61.01 4.16 49.02
N HIS A 438 -60.76 5.42 49.39
CA HIS A 438 -61.59 6.55 48.98
C HIS A 438 -60.80 7.57 48.16
N VAL A 439 -59.67 8.04 48.69
CA VAL A 439 -58.77 8.95 47.97
C VAL A 439 -57.33 8.47 48.01
N ARG A 440 -56.55 8.96 47.06
CA ARG A 440 -55.09 8.87 47.05
C ARG A 440 -54.52 10.27 47.23
N ILE A 441 -53.55 10.41 48.13
CA ILE A 441 -52.76 11.64 48.28
C ILE A 441 -51.32 11.32 47.88
N ARG A 442 -50.79 11.99 46.86
CA ARG A 442 -49.40 11.82 46.40
C ARG A 442 -48.65 13.14 46.40
N LEU A 443 -47.33 13.09 46.45
CA LEU A 443 -46.50 14.30 46.35
C LEU A 443 -46.01 14.50 44.90
N ALA A 444 -46.38 15.60 44.27
CA ALA A 444 -45.83 16.03 42.98
C ALA A 444 -44.78 17.13 43.24
N GLY A 445 -43.50 16.76 43.33
CA GLY A 445 -42.46 17.67 43.79
C GLY A 445 -42.61 17.98 45.27
N GLU A 446 -43.07 19.19 45.61
CA GLU A 446 -43.39 19.64 46.97
C GLU A 446 -44.89 19.92 47.17
N THR A 447 -45.72 19.62 46.17
CA THR A 447 -47.16 19.89 46.21
C THR A 447 -47.93 18.60 46.46
N PRO A 448 -48.72 18.49 47.55
CA PRO A 448 -49.61 17.36 47.75
C PRO A 448 -50.76 17.44 46.74
N MET A 449 -51.01 16.33 46.06
CA MET A 449 -52.05 16.16 45.06
C MET A 449 -53.05 15.12 45.57
N ILE A 450 -54.34 15.36 45.37
CA ILE A 450 -55.42 14.43 45.75
C ILE A 450 -56.15 13.95 44.50
N SER A 451 -56.45 12.64 44.46
CA SER A 451 -57.34 12.02 43.48
C SER A 451 -58.36 11.11 44.17
N ASP A 452 -59.54 10.99 43.56
CA ASP A 452 -60.51 9.97 43.92
C ASP A 452 -59.99 8.57 43.50
N ALA A 453 -60.08 7.61 44.42
CA ALA A 453 -59.57 6.25 44.24
C ALA A 453 -60.67 5.24 43.89
N GLY A 454 -61.73 5.68 43.22
CA GLY A 454 -62.90 4.86 42.88
C GLY A 454 -63.90 4.78 44.03
N SER A 455 -64.12 5.90 44.71
CA SER A 455 -65.04 5.96 45.84
C SER A 455 -66.50 5.78 45.39
N ALA A 456 -67.33 5.20 46.26
CA ALA A 456 -68.74 4.95 45.93
C ALA A 456 -69.60 6.22 45.96
N ALA A 457 -69.22 7.20 46.76
CA ALA A 457 -69.99 8.43 47.00
C ALA A 457 -69.35 9.68 46.37
N GLY A 458 -68.18 9.53 45.73
CA GLY A 458 -67.39 10.63 45.20
C GLY A 458 -66.58 11.38 46.26
N THR A 459 -65.60 12.13 45.77
CA THR A 459 -64.76 13.04 46.55
C THR A 459 -65.00 14.47 46.08
N MET A 460 -65.09 15.41 47.03
CA MET A 460 -65.20 16.83 46.73
C MET A 460 -64.14 17.61 47.51
N VAL A 461 -63.51 18.59 46.88
CA VAL A 461 -62.48 19.43 47.50
C VAL A 461 -62.88 20.89 47.30
N ASP A 462 -62.97 21.65 48.40
CA ASP A 462 -63.41 23.04 48.43
C ASP A 462 -64.72 23.29 47.64
N GLY A 463 -65.65 22.33 47.74
CA GLY A 463 -66.95 22.40 47.06
C GLY A 463 -66.94 21.95 45.58
N THR A 464 -65.78 21.57 45.03
CA THR A 464 -65.65 21.09 43.65
C THR A 464 -65.52 19.57 43.61
N PRO A 465 -66.44 18.83 42.96
CA PRO A 465 -66.34 17.37 42.86
C PRO A 465 -65.18 16.98 41.95
N LEU A 466 -64.41 15.97 42.34
CA LEU A 466 -63.32 15.44 41.51
C LEU A 466 -63.89 14.54 40.41
N ALA A 467 -63.50 14.80 39.16
CA ALA A 467 -63.82 13.90 38.06
C ALA A 467 -63.01 12.60 38.16
N PRO A 468 -63.47 11.49 37.53
CA PRO A 468 -62.71 10.26 37.48
C PRO A 468 -61.30 10.47 36.92
N SER A 469 -60.28 10.02 37.65
CA SER A 469 -58.85 10.18 37.30
C SER A 469 -58.30 11.61 37.30
N GLU A 470 -59.08 12.58 37.79
CA GLU A 470 -58.58 13.93 38.01
C GLU A 470 -57.72 14.00 39.28
N GLU A 471 -56.60 14.73 39.18
CA GLU A 471 -55.75 15.06 40.31
C GLU A 471 -55.66 16.56 40.47
N ILE A 472 -55.96 17.05 41.67
CA ILE A 472 -55.88 18.47 41.99
C ILE A 472 -54.87 18.72 43.10
N ALA A 473 -54.28 19.91 43.11
CA ALA A 473 -53.41 20.35 44.20
C ALA A 473 -54.23 20.55 45.47
N LEU A 474 -53.76 20.00 46.58
CA LEU A 474 -54.41 20.09 47.88
C LEU A 474 -53.73 21.18 48.71
N SER A 475 -54.37 22.35 48.80
CA SER A 475 -53.85 23.49 49.57
C SER A 475 -54.01 23.29 51.07
N ASP A 476 -53.15 23.91 51.87
CA ASP A 476 -53.32 23.99 53.33
C ASP A 476 -54.67 24.65 53.67
N GLY A 477 -55.42 24.05 54.58
CA GLY A 477 -56.76 24.48 54.95
C GLY A 477 -57.90 23.98 54.06
N ALA A 478 -57.62 23.27 52.95
CA ALA A 478 -58.62 22.77 52.01
C ALA A 478 -59.64 21.85 52.69
N MET A 479 -60.91 21.96 52.29
CA MET A 479 -62.00 21.13 52.78
C MET A 479 -62.23 19.94 51.87
N ILE A 480 -61.98 18.74 52.38
CA ILE A 480 -62.21 17.48 51.67
C ILE A 480 -63.50 16.86 52.21
N VAL A 481 -64.41 16.53 51.30
CA VAL A 481 -65.61 15.74 51.59
C VAL A 481 -65.44 14.36 50.99
N MET A 482 -65.55 13.33 51.84
CA MET A 482 -65.47 11.93 51.47
C MET A 482 -66.76 11.23 51.92
N GLY A 483 -67.67 10.96 50.99
CA GLY A 483 -69.04 10.57 51.35
C GLY A 483 -69.74 11.70 52.11
N ALA A 484 -70.13 11.45 53.37
CA ALA A 484 -70.72 12.45 54.25
C ALA A 484 -69.72 13.02 55.28
N ALA A 485 -68.51 12.45 55.38
CA ALA A 485 -67.45 12.96 56.24
C ALA A 485 -66.82 14.23 55.66
N ARG A 486 -66.62 15.25 56.50
CA ARG A 486 -65.97 16.52 56.12
C ARG A 486 -64.69 16.70 56.91
N LEU A 487 -63.56 16.79 56.22
CA LEU A 487 -62.21 16.79 56.80
C LEU A 487 -61.38 17.93 56.22
N ARG A 488 -60.87 18.80 57.08
CA ARG A 488 -59.94 19.86 56.72
C ARG A 488 -58.55 19.27 56.62
N PHE A 489 -57.89 19.49 55.49
CA PHE A 489 -56.48 19.19 55.33
C PHE A 489 -55.63 20.32 55.92
N SER A 490 -54.58 19.97 56.65
CA SER A 490 -53.57 20.91 57.07
C SER A 490 -52.16 20.37 56.98
N ILE A 491 -51.19 21.25 56.71
CA ILE A 491 -49.76 20.94 56.66
C ILE A 491 -49.12 21.49 57.94
N ALA A 492 -48.41 20.64 58.69
CA ALA A 492 -47.75 21.05 59.93
C ALA A 492 -46.69 22.12 59.65
N GLY A 493 -46.90 23.33 60.18
CA GLY A 493 -46.04 24.49 59.95
C GLY A 493 -46.48 25.44 58.84
N GLY A 494 -47.65 25.22 58.21
CA GLY A 494 -48.32 26.21 57.38
C GLY A 494 -48.87 27.38 58.23
N ALA A 495 -48.78 28.61 57.72
CA ALA A 495 -49.35 29.78 58.38
C ALA A 495 -50.89 29.71 58.31
N PRO A 496 -51.61 30.15 59.37
CA PRO A 496 -53.06 30.00 59.49
C PRO A 496 -53.88 30.74 58.42
#